data_AF-A0A085EZX6-F1
#
_entry.id   AF-A0A085EZX6-F1
#
_cell.length_a   1.000
_cell.length_b   1.000
_cell.length_c   1.000
_cell.angle_alpha   90.00
_cell.angle_beta   90.00
_cell.angle_gamma   90.00
#
_symmetry.space_group_name_H-M   'P 1'
#
loop_
_entity.id
_entity.type
_entity.pdbx_description
1 polymer ?
#
loop_
_entity_poly.entity_id
_entity_poly.type
_entity_poly.pdbx_seq_one_letter_code
_entity_poly.pdbx_strand_id
1 'polypeptide(L)'
;MASHIAVLLVPITLVLVTDTDPVTNPIYTCAFEAGQIVIQQPEQSGEVTVEVHGQARRYAMDKLKLVPRDQGLPSFRFQPDLKRWQWLNDQGEPIESVGCTEKPSLKTG
;
A
#
# COMPACT_ATOMS: atom_id res chain seq x y z
N MET A 1 -20.81 -68.40 -13.85
CA MET A 1 -20.97 -67.21 -12.99
C MET A 1 -19.58 -66.80 -12.53
N ALA A 2 -19.06 -65.68 -13.02
CA ALA A 2 -17.91 -65.00 -12.44
C ALA A 2 -18.07 -63.51 -12.77
N SER A 3 -18.39 -62.74 -11.73
CA SER A 3 -18.60 -61.30 -11.77
C SER A 3 -17.25 -60.62 -11.53
N HIS A 4 -16.79 -59.78 -12.45
CA HIS A 4 -15.60 -58.96 -12.22
C HIS A 4 -16.02 -57.50 -12.09
N ILE A 5 -15.91 -57.05 -10.85
CA ILE A 5 -16.24 -55.71 -10.35
C ILE A 5 -15.28 -54.70 -10.98
N ALA A 6 -15.86 -53.64 -11.58
CA ALA A 6 -15.15 -52.48 -12.08
C ALA A 6 -14.50 -51.71 -10.93
N VAL A 7 -13.20 -51.41 -11.03
CA VAL A 7 -12.51 -50.47 -10.14
C VAL A 7 -12.29 -49.18 -10.90
N LEU A 8 -13.16 -48.20 -10.64
CA LEU A 8 -13.02 -46.81 -11.09
C LEU A 8 -11.90 -46.14 -10.27
N LEU A 9 -10.75 -45.91 -10.91
CA LEU A 9 -9.70 -45.04 -10.39
C LEU A 9 -10.13 -43.59 -10.64
N VAL A 10 -10.64 -42.91 -9.60
CA VAL A 10 -10.87 -41.46 -9.63
C VAL A 10 -9.56 -40.76 -9.25
N PRO A 11 -8.99 -39.88 -10.11
CA PRO A 11 -7.88 -39.04 -9.70
C PRO A 11 -8.42 -37.93 -8.80
N ILE A 12 -8.09 -37.98 -7.50
CA ILE A 12 -8.33 -36.88 -6.57
C ILE A 12 -7.29 -35.81 -6.88
N THR A 13 -7.67 -34.80 -7.67
CA THR A 13 -6.87 -33.58 -7.82
C THR A 13 -6.95 -32.79 -6.53
N LEU A 14 -5.91 -32.93 -5.69
CA LEU A 14 -5.66 -32.00 -4.58
C LEU A 14 -5.22 -30.67 -5.18
N VAL A 15 -6.19 -29.77 -5.40
CA VAL A 15 -5.89 -28.37 -5.68
C VAL A 15 -5.44 -27.74 -4.37
N LEU A 16 -4.12 -27.67 -4.18
CA LEU A 16 -3.49 -26.78 -3.22
C LEU A 16 -3.80 -25.35 -3.67
N VAL A 17 -4.93 -24.80 -3.20
CA VAL A 17 -5.14 -23.36 -3.21
C VAL A 17 -4.10 -22.81 -2.25
N THR A 18 -3.00 -22.29 -2.80
CA THR A 18 -2.14 -21.37 -2.06
C THR A 18 -3.02 -20.18 -1.73
N ASP A 19 -3.47 -20.11 -0.49
CA ASP A 19 -4.07 -18.91 0.09
C ASP A 19 -2.94 -17.87 0.16
N THR A 20 -2.61 -17.26 -0.97
CA THR A 20 -1.87 -16.01 -0.98
C THR A 20 -2.91 -14.96 -0.60
N ASP A 21 -3.09 -14.77 0.70
CA ASP A 21 -3.79 -13.62 1.24
C ASP A 21 -3.28 -12.39 0.46
N PRO A 22 -4.15 -11.64 -0.25
CA PRO A 22 -3.71 -10.43 -0.92
C PRO A 22 -3.17 -9.49 0.15
N VAL A 23 -1.96 -8.99 -0.07
CA VAL A 23 -1.23 -8.14 0.89
C VAL A 23 -1.97 -6.82 0.93
N THR A 24 -2.90 -6.68 1.89
CA THR A 24 -3.65 -5.45 2.09
C THR A 24 -2.69 -4.28 2.23
N ASN A 25 -2.67 -3.39 1.23
CA ASN A 25 -1.80 -2.22 1.30
C ASN A 25 -2.30 -1.28 2.39
N PRO A 26 -1.40 -0.79 3.27
CA PRO A 26 -1.77 0.15 4.30
C PRO A 26 -2.15 1.50 3.70
N ILE A 27 -3.21 2.11 4.22
CA ILE A 27 -3.53 3.53 4.00
C ILE A 27 -3.03 4.29 5.23
N TYR A 28 -2.13 5.25 5.02
CA TYR A 28 -1.68 6.13 6.08
C TYR A 28 -2.47 7.44 6.04
N THR A 29 -3.06 7.82 7.17
CA THR A 29 -3.63 9.16 7.36
C THR A 29 -2.76 9.95 8.32
N CYS A 30 -2.23 11.07 7.84
CA CYS A 30 -1.28 11.92 8.53
C CYS A 30 -1.89 13.33 8.70
N ALA A 31 -1.89 13.89 9.91
CA ALA A 31 -2.39 15.24 10.16
C ALA A 31 -1.22 16.22 10.26
N PHE A 32 -0.80 16.76 9.12
CA PHE A 32 0.21 17.82 9.06
C PHE A 32 -0.43 19.20 9.33
N GLU A 33 0.36 20.22 9.67
CA GLU A 33 -0.13 21.58 9.88
C GLU A 33 -0.79 22.15 8.61
N ALA A 34 -0.23 21.83 7.45
CA ALA A 34 -0.82 22.20 6.16
C ALA A 34 -2.10 21.39 5.84
N GLY A 35 -2.43 20.33 6.57
CA GLY A 35 -3.69 19.63 6.45
C GLY A 35 -3.56 18.11 6.52
N GLN A 36 -4.69 17.44 6.33
CA GLN A 36 -4.73 15.98 6.30
C GLN A 36 -4.10 15.48 5.00
N ILE A 37 -3.13 14.57 5.16
CA ILE A 37 -2.46 13.87 4.07
C ILE A 37 -2.83 12.40 4.13
N VAL A 38 -3.45 11.90 3.06
CA VAL A 38 -3.78 10.48 2.90
C VAL A 38 -2.82 9.88 1.89
N ILE A 39 -2.03 8.89 2.32
CA ILE A 39 -1.04 8.17 1.51
C ILE A 39 -1.59 6.77 1.26
N GLN A 40 -1.99 6.51 0.02
CA GLN A 40 -2.48 5.22 -0.43
C GLN A 40 -1.47 4.59 -1.39
N GLN A 41 -0.93 3.43 -1.01
CA GLN A 41 -0.03 2.64 -1.85
C GLN A 41 -0.82 1.54 -2.55
N PRO A 42 -0.98 1.57 -3.88
CA PRO A 42 -1.44 0.41 -4.65
C PRO A 42 -0.30 -0.60 -4.82
N GLU A 43 -0.66 -1.88 -4.70
CA GLU A 43 0.19 -3.05 -4.47
C GLU A 43 1.28 -3.30 -5.53
N GLN A 44 1.23 -2.68 -6.72
CA GLN A 44 2.02 -3.13 -7.88
C GLN A 44 2.66 -2.04 -8.74
N SER A 45 2.21 -0.78 -8.69
CA SER A 45 2.68 0.24 -9.64
C SER A 45 3.82 1.11 -9.12
N GLY A 46 4.08 1.11 -7.81
CA GLY A 46 4.94 2.12 -7.16
C GLY A 46 4.37 3.55 -7.19
N GLU A 47 3.18 3.74 -7.77
CA GLU A 47 2.47 5.02 -7.83
C GLU A 47 1.63 5.19 -6.58
N VAL A 48 1.90 6.19 -5.77
CA VAL A 48 1.18 6.51 -4.54
C VAL A 48 0.28 7.69 -4.79
N THR A 49 -0.97 7.61 -4.34
CA THR A 49 -1.85 8.78 -4.31
C THR A 49 -1.70 9.47 -2.97
N VAL A 50 -1.39 10.76 -3.02
CA VAL A 50 -1.26 11.62 -1.84
C VAL A 50 -2.30 12.73 -1.96
N GLU A 51 -3.23 12.78 -1.02
CA GLU A 51 -4.17 13.89 -0.94
C GLU A 51 -3.56 15.03 -0.12
N VAL A 52 -3.46 16.23 -0.69
CA VAL A 52 -2.96 17.43 0.02
C VAL A 52 -4.01 18.54 -0.17
N HIS A 53 -4.54 19.09 0.92
CA HIS A 53 -5.65 20.06 0.90
C HIS A 53 -6.88 19.58 0.08
N GLY A 54 -7.23 18.29 0.17
CA GLY A 54 -8.35 17.72 -0.59
C GLY A 54 -8.07 17.49 -2.07
N GLN A 55 -6.84 17.71 -2.53
CA GLN A 55 -6.43 17.44 -3.91
C GLN A 55 -5.57 16.18 -3.97
N ALA A 56 -6.07 15.15 -4.64
CA ALA A 56 -5.32 13.93 -4.92
C ALA A 56 -4.21 14.21 -5.95
N ARG A 57 -2.98 13.85 -5.59
CA ARG A 57 -1.77 14.04 -6.40
C ARG A 57 -1.01 12.72 -6.53
N ARG A 58 -0.33 12.54 -7.66
CA ARG A 58 0.43 11.33 -7.96
C ARG A 58 1.89 11.48 -7.52
N TYR A 59 2.36 10.46 -6.82
CA TYR A 59 3.72 10.35 -6.33
C TYR A 59 4.30 9.00 -6.75
N ALA A 60 5.61 8.93 -6.87
CA ALA A 60 6.33 7.68 -6.94
C ALA A 60 6.91 7.35 -5.57
N MET A 61 6.82 6.08 -5.17
CA MET A 61 7.61 5.56 -4.05
C MET A 61 9.02 5.24 -4.54
N ASP A 62 10.01 5.97 -4.05
CA ASP A 62 11.44 5.64 -4.16
C ASP A 62 11.94 5.21 -2.79
N LYS A 63 12.02 3.89 -2.58
CA LYS A 63 12.35 3.25 -1.29
C LYS A 63 11.39 3.67 -0.18
N LEU A 64 11.76 4.66 0.63
CA LEU A 64 10.98 5.20 1.74
C LEU A 64 10.62 6.67 1.51
N LYS A 65 10.79 7.17 0.28
CA LYS A 65 10.53 8.56 -0.08
C LYS A 65 9.43 8.64 -1.13
N LEU A 66 8.42 9.46 -0.89
CA LEU A 66 7.46 9.86 -1.91
C LEU A 66 8.02 11.04 -2.68
N VAL A 67 8.17 10.85 -3.98
CA VAL A 67 8.62 11.88 -4.93
C VAL A 67 7.43 12.30 -5.79
N PRO A 68 7.08 13.59 -5.83
CA PRO A 68 5.94 14.04 -6.63
C PRO A 68 6.21 13.87 -8.12
N ARG A 69 5.18 13.51 -8.88
CA ARG A 69 5.23 13.50 -10.35
C ARG A 69 5.06 14.89 -10.96
N ASP A 70 4.33 15.76 -10.27
CA ASP A 70 4.08 17.15 -10.67
C ASP A 70 5.07 18.10 -9.98
N GLN A 71 5.41 19.22 -10.63
CA GLN A 71 6.29 20.23 -10.07
C GLN A 71 5.60 21.07 -8.98
N GLY A 72 6.39 21.62 -8.06
CA GLY A 72 5.91 22.53 -7.00
C GLY A 72 5.20 21.82 -5.84
N LEU A 73 5.23 20.48 -5.81
CA LEU A 73 4.73 19.68 -4.70
C LEU A 73 5.87 19.26 -3.76
N PRO A 74 5.59 19.08 -2.47
CA PRO A 74 6.59 18.62 -1.50
C PRO A 74 6.95 17.15 -1.72
N SER A 75 8.06 16.71 -1.13
CA SER A 75 8.38 15.29 -0.99
C SER A 75 8.11 14.81 0.43
N PHE A 76 7.86 13.51 0.60
CA PHE A 76 7.66 12.93 1.93
C PHE A 76 8.63 11.79 2.20
N ARG A 77 9.04 11.60 3.47
CA ARG A 77 9.89 10.47 3.88
C ARG A 77 9.22 9.66 4.99
N PHE A 78 9.18 8.34 4.81
CA PHE A 78 8.72 7.42 5.82
C PHE A 78 9.87 6.98 6.74
N GLN A 79 9.61 7.02 8.04
CA GLN A 79 10.47 6.46 9.08
C GLN A 79 9.77 5.24 9.66
N PRO A 80 10.03 4.03 9.13
CA PRO A 80 9.31 2.81 9.51
C PRO A 80 9.46 2.49 10.99
N ASP A 81 10.67 2.65 11.54
CA ASP A 81 10.97 2.38 12.96
C ASP A 81 10.14 3.25 13.92
N LEU A 82 9.72 4.43 13.45
CA LEU A 82 8.95 5.40 14.21
C LEU A 82 7.49 5.52 13.76
N LYS A 83 7.07 4.75 12.74
CA LYS A 83 5.76 4.85 12.07
C LYS A 83 5.35 6.30 11.76
N ARG A 84 6.30 7.07 11.23
CA ARG A 84 6.21 8.52 11.09
C ARG A 84 6.48 8.95 9.66
N TRP A 85 5.75 9.94 9.19
CA TRP A 85 6.03 10.60 7.93
C TRP A 85 6.62 11.99 8.16
N GLN A 86 7.60 12.37 7.33
CA GLN A 86 8.20 13.70 7.32
C GLN A 86 7.83 14.43 6.05
N TRP A 87 7.48 15.70 6.18
CA TRP A 87 7.40 16.64 5.07
C TRP A 87 8.80 17.19 4.81
N LEU A 88 9.25 17.15 3.56
CA LEU A 88 10.56 17.67 3.16
C LEU A 88 10.47 18.98 2.36
N ASN A 89 11.43 19.88 2.56
CA ASN A 89 11.66 21.03 1.67
C ASN A 89 12.36 20.62 0.35
N ASP A 90 12.63 21.60 -0.51
CA ASP A 90 13.30 21.40 -1.80
C ASP A 90 14.75 20.87 -1.67
N GLN A 91 15.39 21.12 -0.53
CA GLN A 91 16.71 20.61 -0.16
C GLN A 91 16.65 19.18 0.39
N GLY A 92 15.45 18.63 0.63
CA GLY A 92 15.24 17.30 1.19
C GLY A 92 15.34 17.22 2.72
N GLU A 93 15.34 18.36 3.41
CA GLU A 93 15.37 18.48 4.86
C GLU A 93 13.94 18.43 5.44
N PRO A 94 13.74 17.80 6.61
CA PRO A 94 12.43 17.71 7.21
C PRO A 94 11.99 19.07 7.79
N ILE A 95 10.83 19.56 7.35
CA ILE A 95 10.20 20.75 7.92
C ILE A 95 9.11 20.40 8.93
N GLU A 96 8.51 19.21 8.79
CA GLU A 96 7.47 18.71 9.69
C GLU A 96 7.57 17.19 9.81
N SER A 97 7.01 16.63 10.88
CA SER A 97 7.12 15.22 11.23
C SER A 97 5.93 14.77 12.06
N VAL A 98 5.11 13.87 11.51
CA VAL A 98 3.84 13.46 12.14
C VAL A 98 3.73 11.94 12.22
N GLY A 99 3.24 11.45 13.35
CA GLY A 99 2.82 10.06 13.49
C GLY A 99 1.53 9.85 12.70
N CYS A 100 1.48 8.79 11.89
CA CYS A 100 0.32 8.53 11.04
C CYS A 100 -0.47 7.33 11.56
N THR A 101 -1.79 7.40 11.39
CA THR A 101 -2.65 6.25 11.67
C THR A 101 -2.69 5.38 10.43
N GLU A 102 -2.32 4.11 10.61
CA GLU A 102 -2.45 3.09 9.59
C GLU A 102 -3.88 2.52 9.64
N LYS A 103 -4.61 2.63 8.54
CA LYS A 103 -5.86 1.90 8.33
C LYS A 103 -5.60 0.80 7.31
N PRO A 104 -6.00 -0.45 7.60
CA PRO A 104 -6.05 -1.48 6.57
C PRO A 104 -6.97 -0.98 5.44
N SER A 105 -6.54 -1.13 4.18
CA SER A 105 -7.46 -0.92 3.05
C SER A 105 -8.65 -1.87 3.21
N LEU A 106 -9.86 -1.34 3.42
CA LEU A 106 -11.09 -2.13 3.45
C LEU A 106 -11.28 -2.79 2.08
N LYS A 107 -11.24 -4.13 2.02
CA LYS A 107 -11.72 -4.87 0.85
C LYS A 107 -13.16 -4.44 0.57
N THR A 108 -13.41 -3.88 -0.61
CA THR A 108 -14.75 -3.93 -1.18
C THR A 108 -14.94 -5.39 -1.59
N GLY A 109 -15.87 -6.08 -0.93
CA GLY A 109 -16.13 -7.52 -1.09
C GLY A 109 -16.70 -7.89 -2.45
#